data_AF-A0A7M4DAA0-F1
#
_entry.id   AF-A0A7M4DAA0-F1
#
_cell.length_a   1.000
_cell.length_b   1.000
_cell.length_c   1.000
_cell.angle_alpha   90.00
_cell.angle_beta   90.00
_cell.angle_gamma   90.00
#
_symmetry.space_group_name_H-M   'P 1'
#
loop_
_entity.id
_entity.type
_entity.pdbx_description
1 polymer ?
#
loop_
_entity_poly.entity_id
_entity_poly.type
_entity_poly.pdbx_seq_one_letter_code
_entity_poly.pdbx_strand_id
1 'polypeptide(L)'
;MKLKFSVRMRWLNGEYRVLLAIVLMNLIVLPVFGQKIPISGVVKSSSDGDALPGVNVIIKGTYQGTITDINGAYSLEVEDGETLVFSFIGFETKEVSVKGQNVINVSLKDESQLINDVVVIGYGTTTRKNITGAISSISADEIVKTNPTTLTQALQGQVAGVMVQAVSGRPGSGNSVQIRGITSLSGSQPLYVIDGVRMPKGGDPTIGLNTDDIASVDVLKDASATAIYGTDGTDGTDGTDGTDGVILITTKRGRVGAPTITYGYKYSLSAF
;
A
#
# COMPACT_ATOMS: atom_id res chain seq x y z
N MET A 1 3.49 55.36 67.02
CA MET A 1 3.74 54.02 67.56
C MET A 1 4.41 53.19 66.46
N LYS A 2 5.74 53.05 66.46
CA LYS A 2 6.51 52.33 65.42
C LYS A 2 6.99 51.00 66.01
N LEU A 3 6.37 49.89 65.64
CA LEU A 3 6.88 48.56 65.99
C LEU A 3 8.13 48.27 65.14
N LYS A 4 9.30 48.23 65.79
CA LYS A 4 10.53 47.66 65.21
C LYS A 4 10.45 46.14 65.33
N PHE A 5 10.15 45.45 64.23
CA PHE A 5 10.35 44.01 64.14
C PHE A 5 11.86 43.73 64.00
N SER A 6 12.50 43.37 65.11
CA SER A 6 13.89 42.90 65.14
C SER A 6 13.90 41.41 64.84
N VAL A 7 14.17 41.03 63.59
CA VAL A 7 14.45 39.62 63.24
C VAL A 7 15.87 39.32 63.69
N ARG A 8 16.00 38.78 64.90
CA ARG A 8 17.27 38.32 65.45
C ARG A 8 17.62 37.00 64.77
N MET A 9 18.35 37.10 63.65
CA MET A 9 18.86 35.95 62.90
C MET A 9 19.91 35.23 63.76
N ARG A 10 19.46 34.25 64.55
CA ARG A 10 20.33 33.31 65.28
C ARG A 10 21.04 32.47 64.22
N TRP A 11 22.35 32.65 64.11
CA TRP A 11 23.24 31.86 63.24
C TRP A 11 22.98 30.37 63.46
N LEU A 12 22.47 29.70 62.42
CA LEU A 12 22.33 28.25 62.41
C LEU A 12 23.73 27.60 62.46
N ASN A 13 23.90 26.55 63.27
CA ASN A 13 25.13 25.78 63.36
C ASN A 13 25.56 25.27 61.96
N GLY A 14 26.87 25.11 61.72
CA GLY A 14 27.45 24.84 60.40
C GLY A 14 26.82 23.67 59.64
N GLU A 15 26.35 22.63 60.36
CA GLU A 15 25.70 21.45 59.78
C GLU A 15 24.32 21.77 59.18
N TYR A 16 23.55 22.65 59.83
CA TYR A 16 22.26 23.07 59.30
C TYR A 16 22.40 24.01 58.10
N ARG A 17 23.53 24.72 57.96
CA ARG A 17 23.79 25.55 56.77
C ARG A 17 23.96 24.70 55.52
N VAL A 18 24.58 23.52 55.64
CA VAL A 18 24.75 22.57 54.53
C VAL A 18 23.40 21.95 54.14
N LEU A 19 22.60 21.53 55.12
CA LEU A 19 21.24 21.02 54.85
C LEU A 19 20.34 22.07 54.19
N LEU A 20 20.41 23.33 54.65
CA LEU A 20 19.61 24.42 54.09
C LEU A 20 20.08 24.77 52.66
N ALA A 21 21.39 24.66 52.37
CA ALA A 21 21.92 24.82 51.02
C ALA A 21 21.48 23.69 50.07
N ILE A 22 21.42 22.44 50.52
CA ILE A 22 20.95 21.29 49.73
C ILE A 22 19.45 21.42 49.44
N VAL A 23 18.65 21.85 50.42
CA VAL A 23 17.21 22.10 50.23
C VAL A 23 16.97 23.27 49.26
N LEU A 24 17.75 24.36 49.38
CA LEU A 24 17.69 25.49 48.44
C LEU A 24 18.13 25.10 47.02
N MET A 25 19.12 24.21 46.88
CA MET A 25 19.61 23.72 45.58
C MET A 25 18.58 22.81 44.88
N ASN A 26 17.80 22.04 45.64
CA ASN A 26 16.66 21.28 45.09
C ASN A 26 15.49 22.18 44.70
N LEU A 27 15.36 23.37 45.31
CA LEU A 27 14.28 24.33 44.98
C LEU A 27 14.54 25.10 43.66
N ILE A 28 15.77 25.10 43.15
CA ILE A 28 16.14 25.77 41.89
C ILE A 28 15.87 24.88 40.66
N VAL A 29 15.62 23.57 40.86
CA VAL A 29 15.19 22.67 39.79
C VAL A 29 13.68 22.82 39.59
N LEU A 30 13.25 24.00 39.12
CA LEU A 30 11.91 24.14 38.58
C LEU A 30 11.84 23.33 37.28
N PRO A 31 10.87 22.42 37.11
CA PRO A 31 10.63 21.84 35.80
C PRO A 31 10.27 22.99 34.86
N VAL A 32 11.13 23.22 33.87
CA VAL A 32 10.81 24.10 32.74
C VAL A 32 9.69 23.39 31.98
N PHE A 33 8.44 23.70 32.33
CA PHE A 33 7.32 23.37 31.46
C PHE A 33 7.54 24.16 30.17
N GLY A 34 7.58 23.48 29.03
CA GLY A 34 7.66 24.12 27.73
C GLY A 34 6.56 25.17 27.61
N GLN A 35 6.91 26.36 27.14
CA GLN A 35 5.89 27.38 26.89
C GLN A 35 5.04 26.92 25.72
N LYS A 36 3.76 26.65 26.00
CA LYS A 36 2.77 26.38 24.96
C LYS A 36 2.47 27.69 24.24
N ILE A 37 2.69 27.70 22.94
CA ILE A 37 2.45 28.82 22.04
C ILE A 37 1.24 28.47 21.18
N PRO A 38 0.24 29.37 21.05
CA PRO A 38 -0.86 29.15 20.13
C PRO A 38 -0.36 29.27 18.69
N ILE A 39 -0.44 28.19 17.93
CA ILE A 39 -0.16 28.15 16.51
C ILE A 39 -1.47 28.18 15.74
N SER A 40 -1.54 29.09 14.77
CA SER A 40 -2.68 29.22 13.87
C SER A 40 -2.25 29.06 12.41
N GLY A 41 -3.18 28.79 11.52
CA GLY A 41 -2.85 28.64 10.11
C GLY A 41 -4.05 28.25 9.27
N VAL A 42 -3.83 28.20 7.96
CA VAL A 42 -4.82 27.74 6.99
C VAL A 42 -4.24 26.57 6.19
N VAL A 43 -5.05 25.53 6.02
CA VAL A 43 -4.74 24.37 5.18
C VAL A 43 -5.48 24.48 3.86
N LYS A 44 -4.74 24.31 2.75
CA LYS A 44 -5.26 24.39 1.39
C LYS A 44 -4.84 23.20 0.54
N SER A 45 -5.61 22.91 -0.51
CA SER A 45 -5.20 21.98 -1.54
C SER A 45 -4.07 22.57 -2.39
N SER A 46 -3.05 21.77 -2.69
CA SER A 46 -1.96 22.17 -3.57
C SER A 46 -2.33 22.10 -5.06
N SER A 47 -3.38 21.36 -5.44
CA SER A 47 -3.84 21.24 -6.83
C SER A 47 -4.69 22.44 -7.23
N ASP A 48 -5.74 22.72 -6.46
CA ASP A 48 -6.75 23.73 -6.82
C ASP A 48 -6.65 25.03 -6.00
N GLY A 49 -5.88 25.03 -4.90
CA GLY A 49 -5.72 26.19 -4.02
C GLY A 49 -6.90 26.44 -3.06
N ASP A 50 -7.91 25.57 -3.09
CA ASP A 50 -9.09 25.64 -2.23
C ASP A 50 -8.77 25.34 -0.76
N ALA A 51 -9.54 25.94 0.15
CA ALA A 51 -9.45 25.65 1.58
C ALA A 51 -9.93 24.23 1.89
N LEU A 52 -9.20 23.53 2.75
CA LEU A 52 -9.53 22.14 3.11
C LEU A 52 -10.16 22.08 4.50
N PRO A 53 -11.49 21.88 4.60
CA PRO A 53 -12.15 21.63 5.87
C PRO A 53 -11.98 20.18 6.32
N GLY A 54 -11.89 19.94 7.63
CA GLY A 54 -11.85 18.58 8.19
C GLY A 54 -10.47 17.90 8.18
N VAL A 55 -9.40 18.62 7.83
CA VAL A 55 -8.01 18.17 8.00
C VAL A 55 -7.71 18.00 9.49
N ASN A 56 -7.12 16.86 9.84
CA ASN A 56 -6.69 16.54 11.19
C ASN A 56 -5.26 17.07 11.42
N VAL A 57 -5.08 17.87 12.47
CA VAL A 57 -3.81 18.51 12.82
C VAL A 57 -3.40 18.03 14.20
N ILE A 58 -2.41 17.13 14.27
CA ILE A 58 -1.99 16.47 15.52
C ILE A 58 -0.52 16.75 15.82
N ILE A 59 -0.17 16.91 17.08
CA ILE A 59 1.23 16.95 17.53
C ILE A 59 1.81 15.53 17.49
N LYS A 60 2.87 15.34 16.70
CA LYS A 60 3.51 14.04 16.47
C LYS A 60 3.86 13.34 17.78
N GLY A 61 3.37 12.10 17.94
CA GLY A 61 3.61 11.28 19.13
C GLY A 61 2.65 11.53 20.30
N THR A 62 1.65 12.41 20.14
CA THR A 62 0.61 12.66 21.14
C THR A 62 -0.78 12.48 20.54
N TYR A 63 -1.81 12.53 21.39
CA TYR A 63 -3.22 12.60 20.98
C TYR A 63 -3.77 14.04 20.98
N GLN A 64 -2.92 15.03 21.25
CA GLN A 64 -3.32 16.43 21.27
C GLN A 64 -3.34 16.96 19.83
N GLY A 65 -4.49 17.48 19.41
CA GLY A 65 -4.70 17.94 18.05
C GLY A 65 -6.00 18.74 17.90
N THR A 66 -6.24 19.23 16.69
CA THR A 66 -7.42 19.99 16.32
C THR A 66 -7.83 19.63 14.88
N ILE A 67 -9.01 20.09 14.48
CA ILE A 67 -9.54 19.88 13.12
C ILE A 67 -9.75 21.27 12.49
N THR A 68 -9.46 21.37 11.19
CA THR A 68 -9.69 22.61 10.42
C THR A 68 -11.18 22.92 10.22
N ASP A 69 -11.52 24.20 10.21
CA ASP A 69 -12.89 24.71 10.00
C ASP A 69 -13.29 24.78 8.50
N ILE A 70 -14.47 25.35 8.20
CA ILE A 70 -14.99 25.49 6.82
C ILE A 70 -14.09 26.32 5.90
N ASN A 71 -13.26 27.21 6.48
CA ASN A 71 -12.30 28.04 5.76
C ASN A 71 -10.89 27.43 5.75
N GLY A 72 -10.75 26.18 6.22
CA GLY A 72 -9.47 25.50 6.36
C GLY A 72 -8.59 26.04 7.49
N ALA A 73 -9.11 26.91 8.35
CA ALA A 73 -8.36 27.51 9.45
C ALA A 73 -8.28 26.57 10.65
N TYR A 74 -7.14 26.59 11.35
CA TYR A 74 -6.95 25.84 12.59
C TYR A 74 -6.22 26.68 13.64
N SER A 75 -6.38 26.28 14.90
CA SER A 75 -5.64 26.82 16.04
C SER A 75 -5.34 25.72 17.04
N LEU A 76 -4.08 25.56 17.44
CA LEU A 76 -3.61 24.53 18.37
C LEU A 76 -2.48 25.08 19.24
N GLU A 77 -2.54 24.79 20.54
CA GLU A 77 -1.44 25.09 21.46
C GLU A 77 -0.37 24.00 21.39
N VAL A 78 0.87 24.40 21.10
CA VAL A 78 2.02 23.50 20.92
C VAL A 78 3.28 24.10 21.53
N GLU A 79 4.23 23.25 21.89
CA GLU A 79 5.54 23.67 22.39
C GLU A 79 6.50 23.91 21.21
N ASP A 80 7.47 24.81 21.39
CA ASP A 80 8.47 25.08 20.35
C ASP A 80 9.35 23.84 20.12
N GLY A 81 9.58 23.49 18.85
CA GLY A 81 10.29 22.26 18.45
C GLY A 81 9.40 21.04 18.20
N GLU A 82 8.11 21.09 18.56
CA GLU A 82 7.17 20.02 18.23
C GLU A 82 6.91 19.93 16.72
N THR A 83 6.47 18.75 16.26
CA THR A 83 6.13 18.53 14.85
C THR A 83 4.63 18.33 14.72
N LEU A 84 3.99 19.17 13.90
CA LEU A 84 2.58 19.03 13.53
C LEU A 84 2.45 18.08 12.35
N VAL A 85 1.52 17.14 12.46
CA VAL A 85 1.16 16.18 11.43
C VAL A 85 -0.22 16.56 10.90
N PHE A 86 -0.28 16.87 9.61
CA PHE A 86 -1.49 17.20 8.89
C PHE A 86 -1.90 15.99 8.06
N SER A 87 -3.08 15.44 8.35
CA SER A 87 -3.61 14.29 7.62
C SER A 87 -5.05 14.53 7.19
N PHE A 88 -5.36 14.14 5.97
CA PHE A 88 -6.69 14.19 5.41
C PHE A 88 -6.87 13.06 4.41
N ILE A 89 -8.08 12.51 4.31
CA ILE A 89 -8.35 11.35 3.46
C ILE A 89 -8.14 11.76 1.99
N GLY A 90 -7.29 11.01 1.28
CA GLY A 90 -6.95 11.28 -0.12
C GLY A 90 -5.80 12.26 -0.32
N PHE A 91 -5.11 12.70 0.74
CA PHE A 91 -4.00 13.63 0.69
C PHE A 91 -2.75 13.05 1.37
N GLU A 92 -1.58 13.43 0.86
CA GLU A 92 -0.30 13.02 1.42
C GLU A 92 -0.15 13.64 2.82
N THR A 93 0.15 12.80 3.82
CA THR A 93 0.38 13.27 5.19
C THR A 93 1.61 14.17 5.21
N LYS A 94 1.47 15.39 5.73
CA LYS A 94 2.54 16.37 5.77
C LYS A 94 2.94 16.66 7.20
N GLU A 95 4.24 16.61 7.46
CA GLU A 95 4.82 16.94 8.76
C GLU A 95 5.51 18.30 8.71
N VAL A 96 5.23 19.17 9.67
CA VAL A 96 5.83 20.51 9.78
C VAL A 96 6.30 20.74 11.20
N SER A 97 7.60 20.99 11.37
CA SER A 97 8.18 21.34 12.67
C SER A 97 7.91 22.81 13.00
N VAL A 98 7.43 23.06 14.21
CA VAL A 98 7.20 24.39 14.79
C VAL A 98 8.56 24.95 15.20
N LYS A 99 9.01 26.01 14.52
CA LYS A 99 10.31 26.67 14.74
C LYS A 99 10.12 28.16 15.02
N GLY A 100 9.55 28.50 16.17
CA GLY A 100 9.31 29.88 16.61
C GLY A 100 8.36 30.68 15.70
N GLN A 101 7.56 30.02 14.87
CA GLN A 101 6.58 30.66 13.99
C GLN A 101 5.18 30.47 14.58
N ASN A 102 4.43 31.55 14.77
CA ASN A 102 3.06 31.52 15.31
C ASN A 102 1.99 31.20 14.24
N VAL A 103 2.37 31.31 12.96
CA VAL A 103 1.47 31.11 11.82
C VAL A 103 2.10 30.11 10.85
N ILE A 104 1.43 28.99 10.59
CA ILE A 104 1.90 27.94 9.69
C ILE A 104 0.82 27.64 8.67
N ASN A 105 0.99 28.08 7.43
CA ASN A 105 0.09 27.75 6.34
C ASN A 105 0.60 26.50 5.61
N VAL A 106 -0.30 25.55 5.35
CA VAL A 106 0.08 24.25 4.79
C VAL A 106 -0.72 23.98 3.53
N SER A 107 -0.02 23.74 2.42
CA SER A 107 -0.61 23.11 1.24
C SER A 107 -0.44 21.59 1.35
N LEU A 108 -1.56 20.86 1.28
CA LEU A 108 -1.56 19.41 1.17
C LEU A 108 -1.62 19.01 -0.30
N LYS A 109 -0.81 18.03 -0.67
CA LYS A 109 -0.80 17.48 -2.02
C LYS A 109 -1.75 16.30 -2.08
N ASP A 110 -2.51 16.19 -3.16
CA ASP A 110 -3.33 15.02 -3.41
C ASP A 110 -2.44 13.78 -3.39
N GLU A 111 -2.83 12.78 -2.61
CA GLU A 111 -2.23 11.46 -2.68
C GLU A 111 -2.77 10.79 -3.93
N SER A 112 -2.16 11.11 -5.07
CA SER A 112 -2.27 10.29 -6.27
C SER A 112 -1.76 8.91 -5.87
N GLN A 113 -2.68 8.03 -5.50
CA GLN A 113 -2.40 6.62 -5.37
C GLN A 113 -1.71 6.18 -6.66
N LEU A 114 -0.39 6.04 -6.60
CA LEU A 114 0.30 5.04 -7.39
C LEU A 114 -0.35 3.74 -6.95
N ILE A 115 -1.36 3.33 -7.70
CA ILE A 115 -2.02 2.04 -7.58
C ILE A 115 -0.91 1.02 -7.82
N ASN A 116 -0.23 0.62 -6.75
CA ASN A 116 0.48 -0.64 -6.73
C ASN A 116 -0.62 -1.68 -6.79
N ASP A 117 -0.80 -2.31 -7.96
CA ASP A 117 -1.80 -3.36 -8.15
C ASP A 117 -1.79 -4.32 -6.96
N VAL A 118 -2.84 -4.22 -6.16
CA VAL A 118 -3.12 -5.15 -5.07
C VAL A 118 -3.84 -6.33 -5.71
N VAL A 119 -3.09 -7.41 -5.93
CA VAL A 119 -3.69 -8.70 -6.30
C VAL A 119 -4.27 -9.29 -5.02
N VAL A 120 -5.59 -9.41 -4.98
CA VAL A 120 -6.31 -10.04 -3.87
C VAL A 120 -6.17 -11.55 -4.03
N ILE A 121 -5.15 -12.10 -3.38
CA ILE A 121 -5.01 -13.53 -3.15
C ILE A 121 -5.64 -13.81 -1.77
N GLY A 122 -6.54 -14.79 -1.70
CA GLY A 122 -7.32 -15.10 -0.51
C GLY A 122 -6.50 -15.21 0.78
N TYR A 123 -7.06 -14.70 1.87
CA TYR A 123 -6.63 -14.79 3.27
C TYR A 123 -5.42 -13.95 3.77
N GLY A 124 -5.03 -12.88 3.07
CA GLY A 124 -4.18 -11.84 3.69
C GLY A 124 -3.62 -10.82 2.70
N THR A 125 -3.65 -9.53 3.07
CA THR A 125 -3.04 -8.45 2.28
C THR A 125 -1.53 -8.39 2.52
N THR A 126 -0.74 -9.18 1.78
CA THR A 126 0.72 -9.04 1.79
C THR A 126 1.16 -8.20 0.60
N THR A 127 1.95 -7.16 0.88
CA THR A 127 2.61 -6.34 -0.14
C THR A 127 3.51 -7.20 -1.03
N ARG A 128 3.51 -6.92 -2.35
CA ARG A 128 4.34 -7.52 -3.43
C ARG A 128 5.81 -7.77 -3.04
N LYS A 129 6.33 -7.00 -2.07
CA LYS A 129 7.71 -7.07 -1.56
C LYS A 129 8.05 -8.34 -0.77
N ASN A 130 7.08 -9.12 -0.30
CA ASN A 130 7.32 -10.24 0.62
C ASN A 130 7.01 -11.64 0.06
N ILE A 131 6.92 -11.82 -1.26
CA ILE A 131 6.95 -13.18 -1.82
C ILE A 131 8.37 -13.44 -2.32
N THR A 132 9.10 -14.29 -1.60
CA THR A 132 10.45 -14.75 -1.92
C THR A 132 10.50 -15.78 -3.05
N GLY A 133 9.35 -16.13 -3.66
CA GLY A 133 9.25 -17.11 -4.73
C GLY A 133 9.41 -16.53 -6.14
N ALA A 134 9.78 -17.37 -7.11
CA ALA A 134 9.88 -17.02 -8.51
C ALA A 134 8.48 -16.78 -9.13
N ILE A 135 7.96 -15.57 -8.92
CA ILE A 135 6.74 -15.07 -9.57
C ILE A 135 7.14 -14.24 -10.78
N SER A 136 6.44 -14.43 -11.89
CA SER A 136 6.50 -13.53 -13.04
C SER A 136 5.12 -12.99 -13.32
N SER A 137 5.00 -11.66 -13.31
CA SER A 137 3.76 -10.95 -13.52
C SER A 137 3.79 -10.27 -14.88
N ILE A 138 2.66 -10.30 -15.59
CA ILE A 138 2.45 -9.59 -16.83
C ILE A 138 1.24 -8.68 -16.63
N SER A 139 1.45 -7.40 -16.94
CA SER A 139 0.40 -6.37 -16.83
C SER A 139 -0.53 -6.38 -18.05
N ALA A 140 -1.76 -5.88 -17.89
CA ALA A 140 -2.71 -5.74 -18.99
C ALA A 140 -2.12 -5.06 -20.24
N ASP A 141 -1.28 -4.04 -20.05
CA ASP A 141 -0.68 -3.28 -21.16
C ASP A 141 0.27 -4.14 -22.02
N GLU A 142 0.99 -5.08 -21.41
CA GLU A 142 1.87 -6.01 -22.12
C GLU A 142 1.09 -7.08 -22.88
N ILE A 143 0.00 -7.55 -22.28
CA ILE A 143 -0.91 -8.51 -22.91
C ILE A 143 -1.56 -7.88 -24.15
N VAL A 144 -2.07 -6.65 -24.05
CA VAL A 144 -2.73 -5.96 -25.18
C VAL A 144 -1.74 -5.69 -26.32
N LYS A 145 -0.47 -5.37 -26.03
CA LYS A 145 0.57 -5.11 -27.04
C LYS A 145 0.89 -6.32 -27.91
N THR A 146 0.81 -7.53 -27.37
CA THR A 146 1.11 -8.76 -28.11
C THR A 146 -0.04 -9.22 -29.01
N ASN A 147 -1.21 -8.58 -28.90
CA ASN A 147 -2.44 -8.88 -29.63
C ASN A 147 -2.73 -10.39 -29.78
N PRO A 148 -2.73 -11.13 -28.67
CA PRO A 148 -2.82 -12.58 -28.68
C PRO A 148 -4.27 -13.02 -28.97
N THR A 149 -4.44 -14.22 -29.53
CA THR A 149 -5.78 -14.81 -29.73
C THR A 149 -6.32 -15.47 -28.47
N THR A 150 -5.43 -15.85 -27.53
CA THR A 150 -5.76 -16.40 -26.21
C THR A 150 -4.77 -15.86 -25.18
N LEU A 151 -5.15 -15.80 -23.90
CA LEU A 151 -4.26 -15.27 -22.86
C LEU A 151 -2.98 -16.10 -22.69
N THR A 152 -3.06 -17.41 -22.88
CA THR A 152 -1.90 -18.30 -22.82
C THR A 152 -0.86 -17.96 -23.89
N GLN A 153 -1.29 -17.52 -25.07
CA GLN A 153 -0.38 -17.07 -26.13
C GLN A 153 0.36 -15.78 -25.73
N ALA A 154 -0.28 -14.89 -24.97
CA ALA A 154 0.35 -13.67 -24.46
C ALA A 154 1.55 -13.96 -23.54
N LEU A 155 1.51 -15.08 -22.81
CA LEU A 155 2.58 -15.51 -21.92
C LEU A 155 3.82 -15.99 -22.69
N GLN A 156 3.66 -16.35 -23.96
CA GLN A 156 4.73 -16.89 -24.78
C GLN A 156 5.85 -15.85 -24.96
N GLY A 157 7.04 -16.18 -24.47
CA GLY A 157 8.21 -15.31 -24.55
C GLY A 157 8.20 -14.11 -23.57
N GLN A 158 7.08 -13.84 -22.90
CA GLN A 158 7.00 -12.82 -21.85
C GLN A 158 7.41 -13.37 -20.49
N VAL A 159 7.14 -14.65 -20.21
CA VAL A 159 7.58 -15.32 -18.98
C VAL A 159 8.69 -16.32 -19.25
N ALA A 160 9.85 -16.10 -18.63
CA ALA A 160 10.96 -17.06 -18.69
C ALA A 160 10.56 -18.42 -18.10
N GLY A 161 10.82 -19.51 -18.82
CA GLY A 161 10.53 -20.88 -18.38
C GLY A 161 9.07 -21.30 -18.53
N VAL A 162 8.24 -20.51 -19.22
CA VAL A 162 6.90 -20.91 -19.68
C VAL A 162 7.00 -21.29 -21.14
N MET A 163 6.59 -22.52 -21.46
CA MET A 163 6.46 -23.01 -22.82
C MET A 163 4.97 -23.10 -23.16
N VAL A 164 4.59 -22.47 -24.26
CA VAL A 164 3.22 -22.50 -24.78
C VAL A 164 3.27 -23.21 -26.11
N GLN A 165 2.55 -24.32 -26.23
CA GLN A 165 2.44 -25.12 -27.45
C GLN A 165 1.00 -25.08 -27.95
N ALA A 166 0.79 -24.61 -29.18
CA ALA A 166 -0.50 -24.69 -29.81
C ALA A 166 -0.84 -26.15 -30.12
N VAL A 167 -1.97 -26.64 -29.60
CA VAL A 167 -2.42 -28.03 -29.84
C VAL A 167 -2.97 -28.17 -31.26
N SER A 168 -3.40 -27.07 -31.88
CA SER A 168 -3.80 -27.04 -33.29
C SER A 168 -3.58 -25.65 -33.90
N GLY A 169 -3.61 -25.56 -35.24
CA GLY A 169 -3.56 -24.28 -35.97
C GLY A 169 -4.90 -23.56 -36.08
N ARG A 170 -5.96 -24.04 -35.41
CA ARG A 170 -7.29 -23.43 -35.48
C ARG A 170 -7.37 -22.27 -34.47
N PRO A 171 -7.81 -21.07 -34.89
CA PRO A 171 -8.14 -20.00 -33.95
C PRO A 171 -9.14 -20.47 -32.89
N GLY A 172 -8.88 -20.16 -31.63
CA GLY A 172 -9.72 -20.60 -30.50
C GLY A 172 -9.51 -22.05 -30.05
N SER A 173 -8.55 -22.79 -30.63
CA SER A 173 -8.11 -24.05 -30.01
C SER A 173 -7.24 -23.76 -28.79
N GLY A 174 -7.41 -24.53 -27.71
CA GLY A 174 -6.61 -24.35 -26.50
C GLY A 174 -5.12 -24.56 -26.74
N ASN A 175 -4.30 -23.86 -25.96
CA ASN A 175 -2.87 -24.07 -25.92
C ASN A 175 -2.49 -24.96 -24.74
N SER A 176 -1.51 -25.83 -24.96
CA SER A 176 -0.84 -26.56 -23.89
C SER A 176 0.23 -25.67 -23.29
N VAL A 177 0.09 -25.33 -22.01
CA VAL A 177 1.09 -24.54 -21.28
C VAL A 177 1.87 -25.46 -20.37
N GLN A 178 3.18 -25.27 -20.29
CA GLN A 178 4.10 -25.99 -19.42
C GLN A 178 5.01 -24.99 -18.72
N ILE A 179 5.19 -25.14 -17.41
CA ILE A 179 6.06 -24.29 -16.61
C ILE A 179 7.25 -25.14 -16.16
N ARG A 180 8.47 -24.73 -16.52
CA ARG A 180 9.73 -25.47 -16.25
C ARG A 180 9.84 -26.82 -16.96
N GLY A 181 9.13 -26.99 -18.08
CA GLY A 181 9.21 -28.18 -18.93
C GLY A 181 8.25 -29.30 -18.50
N ILE A 182 8.52 -30.51 -18.96
CA ILE A 182 7.69 -31.69 -18.66
C ILE A 182 8.19 -32.31 -17.36
N THR A 183 7.35 -32.26 -16.34
CA THR A 183 7.58 -32.72 -14.97
C THR A 183 6.92 -34.07 -14.69
N SER A 184 5.98 -34.51 -15.53
CA SER A 184 5.20 -35.74 -15.34
C SER A 184 5.02 -36.52 -16.66
N LEU A 185 4.95 -37.85 -16.56
CA LEU A 185 4.63 -38.75 -17.67
C LEU A 185 3.15 -38.68 -18.08
N SER A 186 2.25 -38.22 -17.20
CA SER A 186 0.81 -38.13 -17.44
C SER A 186 0.35 -36.76 -17.99
N GLY A 187 1.24 -35.79 -18.10
CA GLY A 187 0.96 -34.43 -18.57
C GLY A 187 1.30 -33.36 -17.51
N SER A 188 1.79 -32.21 -17.97
CA SER A 188 2.33 -31.14 -17.13
C SER A 188 1.61 -29.81 -17.32
N GLN A 189 0.27 -29.81 -17.22
CA GLN A 189 -0.52 -28.58 -17.34
C GLN A 189 -0.59 -27.84 -15.99
N PRO A 190 -0.33 -26.53 -15.96
CA PRO A 190 -0.42 -25.74 -14.74
C PRO A 190 -1.87 -25.58 -14.29
N LEU A 191 -2.05 -25.28 -13.01
CA LEU A 191 -3.35 -24.91 -12.46
C LEU A 191 -3.70 -23.48 -12.87
N TYR A 192 -4.89 -23.27 -13.43
CA TYR A 192 -5.42 -21.94 -13.71
C TYR A 192 -6.35 -21.49 -12.57
N VAL A 193 -6.15 -20.27 -12.09
CA VAL A 193 -6.98 -19.62 -11.08
C VAL A 193 -7.46 -18.28 -11.64
N ILE A 194 -8.76 -18.09 -11.76
CA ILE A 194 -9.37 -16.85 -12.25
C ILE A 194 -10.10 -16.19 -11.08
N ASP A 195 -9.70 -14.97 -10.71
CA ASP A 195 -10.30 -14.21 -9.60
C ASP A 195 -10.40 -14.99 -8.27
N GLY A 196 -9.47 -15.91 -8.04
CA GLY A 196 -9.43 -16.78 -6.85
C GLY A 196 -10.20 -18.10 -6.99
N VAL A 197 -10.88 -18.33 -8.11
CA VAL A 197 -11.59 -19.59 -8.41
C VAL A 197 -10.71 -20.49 -9.28
N ARG A 198 -10.59 -21.76 -8.91
CA ARG A 198 -9.80 -22.75 -9.66
C ARG A 198 -10.60 -23.24 -10.86
N MET A 199 -9.93 -23.37 -11.99
CA MET A 199 -10.52 -23.97 -13.18
C MET A 199 -10.24 -25.48 -13.21
N PRO A 200 -11.19 -26.31 -13.69
CA PRO A 200 -10.97 -27.74 -13.88
C PRO A 200 -9.80 -28.01 -14.84
N LYS A 201 -9.04 -29.09 -14.58
CA LYS A 201 -8.03 -29.59 -15.53
C LYS A 201 -8.71 -30.20 -16.76
N GLY A 202 -8.07 -30.11 -17.92
CA GLY A 202 -8.59 -30.72 -19.16
C GLY A 202 -8.73 -29.79 -20.37
N GLY A 203 -8.16 -28.58 -20.32
CA GLY A 203 -8.17 -27.64 -21.43
C GLY A 203 -7.62 -26.27 -21.02
N ASP A 204 -7.50 -25.37 -22.00
CA ASP A 204 -7.14 -23.98 -21.74
C ASP A 204 -8.42 -23.19 -21.39
N PRO A 205 -8.63 -22.80 -20.12
CA PRO A 205 -9.82 -22.06 -19.72
C PRO A 205 -9.84 -20.63 -20.26
N THR A 206 -8.76 -20.17 -20.90
CA THR A 206 -8.64 -18.81 -21.42
C THR A 206 -9.28 -18.59 -22.79
N ILE A 207 -9.74 -19.66 -23.46
CA ILE A 207 -10.38 -19.59 -24.79
C ILE A 207 -11.66 -18.75 -24.77
N GLY A 208 -12.39 -18.72 -23.66
CA GLY A 208 -13.61 -17.93 -23.49
C GLY A 208 -13.40 -16.56 -22.83
N LEU A 209 -12.16 -16.20 -22.49
CA LEU A 209 -11.86 -14.96 -21.78
C LEU A 209 -11.45 -13.88 -22.77
N ASN A 210 -12.09 -12.72 -22.64
CA ASN A 210 -11.63 -11.54 -23.36
C ASN A 210 -10.32 -11.05 -22.72
N THR A 211 -9.33 -10.82 -23.56
CA THR A 211 -8.03 -10.31 -23.15
C THR A 211 -8.12 -8.88 -22.60
N ASP A 212 -9.07 -8.08 -23.10
CA ASP A 212 -9.27 -6.70 -22.65
C ASP A 212 -9.85 -6.60 -21.23
N ASP A 213 -10.46 -7.68 -20.71
CA ASP A 213 -11.03 -7.73 -19.36
C ASP A 213 -9.99 -8.16 -18.31
N ILE A 214 -8.78 -8.52 -18.72
CA ILE A 214 -7.72 -8.94 -17.81
C ILE A 214 -6.95 -7.74 -17.28
N ALA A 215 -6.76 -7.70 -15.96
CA ALA A 215 -5.95 -6.71 -15.26
C ALA A 215 -4.49 -7.15 -15.14
N SER A 216 -4.26 -8.39 -14.72
CA SER A 216 -2.92 -8.97 -14.59
C SER A 216 -2.96 -10.48 -14.74
N VAL A 217 -1.83 -11.03 -15.20
CA VAL A 217 -1.58 -12.48 -15.17
C VAL A 217 -0.29 -12.74 -14.39
N ASP A 218 -0.41 -13.50 -13.31
CA ASP A 218 0.69 -13.86 -12.44
C ASP A 218 1.01 -15.34 -12.59
N VAL A 219 2.23 -15.65 -13.00
CA VAL A 219 2.73 -17.01 -13.13
C VAL A 219 3.62 -17.32 -11.95
N LEU A 220 3.21 -18.28 -11.12
CA LEU A 220 3.98 -18.78 -10.01
C LEU A 220 4.68 -20.09 -10.40
N LYS A 221 6.02 -20.07 -10.36
CA LYS A 221 6.88 -21.15 -10.86
C LYS A 221 7.39 -22.12 -9.78
N ASP A 222 7.14 -21.80 -8.52
CA ASP A 222 7.64 -22.55 -7.37
C ASP A 222 6.51 -23.19 -6.56
N ALA A 223 6.85 -24.26 -5.84
CA ALA A 223 5.93 -25.04 -4.99
C ALA A 223 5.27 -24.27 -3.85
N SER A 224 5.73 -23.04 -3.53
CA SER A 224 5.11 -22.17 -2.53
C SER A 224 3.73 -21.66 -2.96
N ALA A 225 3.48 -21.57 -4.26
CA ALA A 225 2.17 -21.21 -4.81
C ALA A 225 1.14 -22.32 -4.65
N THR A 226 1.59 -23.56 -4.83
CA THR A 226 0.81 -24.78 -4.66
C THR A 226 0.38 -24.99 -3.21
N ALA A 227 1.13 -24.46 -2.23
CA ALA A 227 0.73 -24.52 -0.83
C ALA A 227 -0.51 -23.65 -0.53
N ILE A 228 -0.67 -22.53 -1.23
CA ILE A 228 -1.80 -21.59 -1.03
C ILE A 228 -2.98 -22.02 -1.91
N TYR A 229 -2.68 -22.30 -3.17
CA TYR A 229 -3.65 -22.74 -4.16
C TYR A 229 -3.57 -24.24 -4.37
N GLY A 230 -3.39 -25.03 -3.30
CA GLY A 230 -3.62 -26.47 -3.18
C GLY A 230 -2.85 -27.43 -4.10
N THR A 231 -2.55 -28.62 -3.58
CA THR A 231 -1.99 -29.80 -4.28
C THR A 231 -3.08 -30.76 -4.78
N ASP A 232 -4.32 -30.30 -4.94
CA ASP A 232 -5.41 -31.21 -5.29
C ASP A 232 -5.53 -31.34 -6.81
N GLY A 233 -4.89 -32.41 -7.30
CA GLY A 233 -5.33 -33.11 -8.49
C GLY A 233 -6.80 -33.49 -8.33
N THR A 234 -7.67 -32.82 -9.09
CA THR A 234 -9.07 -33.21 -9.22
C THR A 234 -9.28 -34.33 -10.24
N ASP A 235 -8.21 -34.97 -10.69
CA ASP A 235 -8.30 -36.33 -11.21
C ASP A 235 -7.47 -37.21 -10.29
N GLY A 236 -8.14 -37.83 -9.32
CA GLY A 236 -7.48 -38.61 -8.29
C GLY A 236 -6.79 -39.81 -8.90
N THR A 237 -5.46 -39.82 -8.97
CA THR A 237 -4.71 -41.09 -8.93
C THR A 237 -3.30 -40.98 -8.36
N ASP A 238 -2.62 -39.84 -8.38
CA ASP A 238 -1.32 -39.70 -7.70
C ASP A 238 -1.09 -38.27 -7.23
N GLY A 239 -0.70 -38.08 -5.96
CA GLY A 239 -0.43 -36.79 -5.31
C GLY A 239 0.81 -36.05 -5.82
N THR A 240 1.06 -36.06 -7.13
CA THR A 240 2.25 -35.49 -7.81
C THR A 240 2.00 -34.15 -8.52
N ASP A 241 0.74 -33.72 -8.59
CA ASP A 241 0.25 -32.67 -9.48
C ASP A 241 0.45 -31.22 -9.00
N GLY A 242 1.13 -31.06 -7.88
CA GLY A 242 1.40 -29.76 -7.26
C GLY A 242 2.66 -29.05 -7.79
N THR A 243 3.41 -29.64 -8.70
CA THR A 243 4.76 -29.17 -9.07
C THR A 243 4.78 -28.29 -10.31
N ASP A 244 3.67 -28.23 -11.05
CA ASP A 244 3.65 -27.75 -12.44
C ASP A 244 3.36 -26.24 -12.56
N GLY A 245 3.34 -25.55 -11.41
CA GLY A 245 3.11 -24.11 -11.30
C GLY A 245 1.64 -23.70 -11.37
N VAL A 246 1.38 -22.44 -11.07
CA VAL A 246 0.04 -21.87 -11.01
C VAL A 246 -0.01 -20.59 -11.85
N ILE A 247 -1.05 -20.44 -12.67
CA ILE A 247 -1.34 -19.22 -13.43
C ILE A 247 -2.56 -18.55 -12.81
N LEU A 248 -2.34 -17.40 -12.19
CA LEU A 248 -3.37 -16.52 -11.65
C LEU A 248 -3.76 -15.50 -12.69
N ILE A 249 -5.05 -15.37 -12.93
CA ILE A 249 -5.65 -14.40 -13.82
C ILE A 249 -6.56 -13.52 -12.97
N THR A 250 -6.28 -12.22 -12.96
CA THR A 250 -7.12 -11.22 -12.27
C THR A 250 -7.86 -10.41 -13.30
N THR A 251 -9.18 -10.31 -13.19
CA THR A 251 -9.99 -9.48 -14.09
C THR A 251 -10.08 -8.04 -13.61
N LYS A 252 -10.34 -7.11 -14.55
CA LYS A 252 -10.58 -5.70 -14.26
C LYS A 252 -11.85 -5.56 -13.43
N ARG A 253 -11.74 -4.92 -12.27
CA ARG A 253 -12.88 -4.58 -11.40
C ARG A 253 -13.20 -3.10 -11.50
N GLY A 254 -14.49 -2.77 -11.37
CA GLY A 254 -14.94 -1.39 -11.31
C GLY A 254 -14.29 -0.63 -10.16
N ARG A 255 -13.83 0.60 -10.42
CA ARG A 255 -13.25 1.48 -9.41
C ARG A 255 -14.30 2.51 -8.99
N VAL A 256 -14.30 2.87 -7.71
CA VAL A 256 -15.16 3.96 -7.19
C VAL A 256 -14.62 5.28 -7.74
N GLY A 257 -15.45 6.02 -8.47
CA GLY A 257 -15.06 7.27 -9.10
C GLY A 257 -15.93 7.61 -10.32
N ALA A 258 -15.51 8.60 -11.09
CA ALA A 258 -16.18 8.96 -12.34
C ALA A 258 -16.15 7.77 -13.34
N PRO A 259 -17.25 7.49 -14.06
CA PRO A 259 -17.28 6.40 -15.02
C PRO A 259 -16.38 6.71 -16.21
N THR A 260 -15.40 5.83 -16.46
CA THR A 260 -14.55 5.89 -17.66
C THR A 260 -15.03 4.87 -18.67
N ILE A 261 -15.38 5.32 -19.87
CA ILE A 261 -15.80 4.45 -20.97
C ILE A 261 -14.70 4.44 -22.02
N THR A 262 -14.14 3.26 -22.28
CA THR A 262 -13.11 3.05 -23.30
C THR A 262 -13.69 2.21 -24.42
N TYR A 263 -13.58 2.69 -25.66
CA TYR A 263 -14.00 1.96 -26.87
C TYR A 263 -12.78 1.60 -27.71
N GLY A 264 -12.61 0.31 -27.99
CA GLY A 264 -11.54 -0.21 -28.84
C GLY A 264 -12.11 -0.81 -30.13
N TYR A 265 -11.57 -0.40 -31.28
CA TYR A 265 -11.86 -1.01 -32.57
C TYR A 265 -10.55 -1.51 -33.19
N LYS A 266 -10.48 -2.81 -33.47
CA LYS A 266 -9.32 -3.45 -34.12
C LYS A 266 -9.80 -4.16 -35.38
N TYR A 267 -9.15 -3.88 -36.50
CA TYR A 267 -9.38 -4.54 -37.77
C TYR A 267 -8.05 -5.11 -38.28
N SER A 268 -8.01 -6.41 -38.57
CA SER A 268 -6.87 -7.05 -39.21
C SER A 268 -7.33 -7.78 -40.47
N LEU A 269 -6.57 -7.62 -41.55
CA LEU A 269 -6.75 -8.36 -42.78
C LEU A 269 -5.64 -9.40 -42.86
N SER A 270 -6.00 -10.68 -42.84
CA SER A 270 -5.08 -11.78 -43.09
C SER A 270 -5.31 -12.28 -44.51
N ALA A 271 -4.35 -12.04 -45.40
CA ALA A 271 -4.27 -12.70 -46.69
C ALA A 271 -3.34 -13.92 -46.53
N PHE A 272 -3.80 -15.07 -47.02
CA PHE A 272 -3.07 -16.34 -46.98
C PHE A 272 -1.77 -16.30 -47.80
#